data_AF-A0A258DLF0-F1
#
_entry.id   AF-A0A258DLF0-F1
#
_cell.length_a   1.000
_cell.length_b   1.000
_cell.length_c   1.000
_cell.angle_alpha   90.00
_cell.angle_beta   90.00
_cell.angle_gamma   90.00
#
_symmetry.space_group_name_H-M   'P 1'
#
loop_
_entity.id
_entity.type
_entity.pdbx_description
1 polymer ?
#
loop_
_entity_poly.entity_id
_entity_poly.type
_entity_poly.pdbx_seq_one_letter_code
_entity_poly.pdbx_strand_id
1 'polypeptide(L)'
;MAVDPEAKVFAEDIRREMQNLEGLLKRALQQLALADQYGLPDSTPYFSFSSAASMEEFLARARSGGQSGLRPQLRSDIALARLKLRDLKRQADRLAAGERATLVKRDYDALLAADVNGDRRAQAIIDRAAGARGGLTEAELAQVQGLMLGSLRAHTAFMTAHPSRKAVTGTLGRLARVQALGMGDTDIATGAIKGAQGAQRRIVDQTRAQFLKKPTPTGAKVLIDEIAVNDLLGGESAMSYVNRDILPNLGKMMLDAERRFRNTPTKANCEAMFNAEMACVSAGGEGLPDPPKGLRRIKQGKKRRFGPGDMLSAVSKEYYGNFGYWDVIYKANWAAFHDPDRPTPDTTIEIPY
;
A
#
# COMPACT_ATOMS: atom_id res chain seq x y z
N MET A 1 -16.50 21.08 18.05
CA MET A 1 -16.21 19.66 17.73
C MET A 1 -14.91 19.60 16.97
N ALA A 2 -13.94 18.77 17.38
CA ALA A 2 -12.71 18.59 16.61
C ALA A 2 -13.06 17.92 15.28
N VAL A 3 -12.66 18.53 14.16
CA VAL A 3 -12.86 17.94 12.83
C VAL A 3 -12.00 16.68 12.76
N ASP A 4 -12.62 15.57 12.39
CA ASP A 4 -11.95 14.29 12.15
C ASP A 4 -10.76 14.49 11.18
N PRO A 5 -9.51 14.22 11.60
CA PRO A 5 -8.32 14.41 10.77
C PRO A 5 -8.42 13.71 9.41
N GLU A 6 -9.08 12.56 9.35
CA GLU A 6 -9.26 11.84 8.10
C GLU A 6 -10.32 12.50 7.20
N ALA A 7 -11.36 13.12 7.76
CA ALA A 7 -12.33 13.91 7.00
C ALA A 7 -11.66 15.12 6.33
N LYS A 8 -10.66 15.70 7.00
CA LYS A 8 -9.86 16.79 6.44
C LYS A 8 -9.02 16.33 5.23
N VAL A 9 -8.33 15.19 5.35
CA VAL A 9 -7.57 14.60 4.23
C VAL A 9 -8.50 14.28 3.06
N PHE A 10 -9.65 13.65 3.33
CA PHE A 10 -10.62 13.31 2.30
C PHE A 10 -11.20 14.55 1.59
N ALA A 11 -11.45 15.63 2.33
CA ALA A 11 -11.88 16.90 1.74
C ALA A 11 -10.79 17.54 0.86
N GLU A 12 -9.52 17.44 1.25
CA GLU A 12 -8.38 17.89 0.44
C GLU A 12 -8.24 17.09 -0.86
N ASP A 13 -8.44 15.77 -0.80
CA ASP A 13 -8.43 14.90 -1.98
C ASP A 13 -9.56 15.24 -2.95
N ILE A 14 -10.79 15.45 -2.46
CA ILE A 14 -11.92 15.89 -3.29
C ILE A 14 -11.62 17.24 -3.96
N ARG A 15 -11.06 18.21 -3.22
CA ARG A 15 -10.69 19.51 -3.81
C ARG A 15 -9.63 19.36 -4.89
N ARG A 16 -8.61 18.53 -4.67
CA ARG A 16 -7.55 18.28 -5.65
C ARG A 16 -8.11 17.63 -6.92
N GLU A 17 -8.98 16.64 -6.77
CA GLU A 17 -9.64 15.99 -7.91
C GLU A 17 -10.56 16.96 -8.67
N MET A 18 -11.30 17.82 -7.97
CA MET A 18 -12.10 18.88 -8.60
C MET A 18 -11.23 19.83 -9.41
N GLN A 19 -10.11 20.31 -8.86
CA GLN A 19 -9.16 21.19 -9.57
C GLN A 19 -8.60 20.51 -10.82
N ASN A 20 -8.22 19.24 -10.73
CA ASN A 20 -7.74 18.46 -11.86
C ASN A 20 -8.81 18.36 -12.97
N LEU A 21 -10.05 18.03 -12.60
CA LEU A 21 -11.17 17.92 -13.55
C LEU A 21 -11.56 19.27 -14.16
N GLU A 22 -11.50 20.36 -13.40
CA GLU A 22 -11.72 21.72 -13.94
C GLU A 22 -10.64 22.09 -14.96
N GLY A 23 -9.38 21.74 -14.69
CA GLY A 23 -8.27 21.92 -15.62
C GLY A 23 -8.40 21.07 -16.89
N LEU A 24 -8.92 19.85 -16.79
CA LEU A 24 -9.22 19.00 -17.94
C LEU A 24 -10.40 19.54 -18.75
N LEU A 25 -11.49 19.94 -18.07
CA LEU A 25 -12.68 20.49 -18.70
C LEU A 25 -12.38 21.80 -19.44
N LYS A 26 -11.60 22.71 -18.83
CA LYS A 26 -11.18 23.95 -19.47
C LYS A 26 -10.41 23.68 -20.76
N ARG A 27 -9.46 22.73 -20.73
CA ARG A 27 -8.70 22.32 -21.92
C ARG A 27 -9.62 21.74 -22.99
N ALA A 28 -10.47 20.77 -22.65
CA ALA A 28 -11.39 20.15 -23.60
C ALA A 28 -12.34 21.18 -24.26
N LEU A 29 -12.84 22.16 -23.50
CA LEU A 29 -13.65 23.25 -24.03
C LEU A 29 -12.86 24.15 -25.00
N GLN A 30 -11.61 24.51 -24.67
CA GLN A 30 -10.75 25.28 -25.56
C GLN A 30 -10.48 24.54 -26.87
N GLN A 31 -10.29 23.23 -26.80
CA GLN A 31 -10.07 22.42 -28.00
C GLN A 31 -11.29 22.29 -28.88
N LEU A 32 -12.47 22.11 -28.27
CA LEU A 32 -13.71 22.11 -29.02
C LEU A 32 -13.91 23.46 -29.73
N ALA A 33 -13.63 24.57 -29.04
CA ALA A 33 -13.67 25.90 -29.63
C ALA A 33 -12.68 26.08 -30.78
N LEU A 34 -11.45 25.56 -30.67
CA LEU A 34 -10.47 25.58 -31.76
C LEU A 34 -10.92 24.70 -32.94
N ALA A 35 -11.44 23.50 -32.68
CA ALA A 35 -11.96 22.63 -33.73
C ALA A 35 -13.14 23.28 -34.48
N ASP A 36 -13.95 24.07 -33.79
CA ASP A 36 -15.01 24.89 -34.38
C ASP A 36 -14.43 26.06 -35.19
N GLN A 37 -13.44 26.79 -34.64
CA GLN A 37 -12.77 27.91 -35.30
C GLN A 37 -12.07 27.50 -36.61
N TYR A 38 -11.42 26.34 -36.63
CA TYR A 38 -10.69 25.83 -37.81
C TYR A 38 -11.55 24.96 -38.73
N GLY A 39 -12.84 24.78 -38.45
CA GLY A 39 -13.73 23.98 -39.30
C GLY A 39 -13.31 22.52 -39.42
N LEU A 40 -12.71 21.93 -38.38
CA LEU A 40 -12.26 20.54 -38.42
C LEU A 40 -13.46 19.60 -38.63
N PRO A 41 -13.38 18.61 -39.54
CA PRO A 41 -14.49 17.68 -39.75
C PRO A 41 -14.68 16.79 -38.53
N ASP A 42 -15.91 16.34 -38.29
CA ASP A 42 -16.23 15.47 -37.14
C ASP A 42 -15.49 14.13 -37.21
N SER A 43 -15.12 13.67 -38.41
CA SER A 43 -14.29 12.49 -38.65
C SER A 43 -12.81 12.69 -38.29
N THR A 44 -12.40 13.89 -37.85
CA THR A 44 -11.03 14.12 -37.39
C THR A 44 -10.73 13.15 -36.25
N PRO A 45 -9.66 12.35 -36.33
CA PRO A 45 -9.26 11.42 -35.28
C PRO A 45 -9.14 12.06 -33.90
N TYR A 46 -9.77 11.46 -32.89
CA TYR A 46 -9.52 11.79 -31.49
C TYR A 46 -8.24 11.12 -31.00
N PHE A 47 -7.33 11.90 -30.41
CA PHE A 47 -6.18 11.39 -29.67
C PHE A 47 -6.26 11.83 -28.21
N SER A 48 -6.14 10.86 -27.29
CA SER A 48 -6.12 11.09 -25.84
C SER A 48 -4.98 12.03 -25.42
N PHE A 49 -5.30 13.00 -24.57
CA PHE A 49 -4.40 14.07 -24.12
C PHE A 49 -3.19 13.61 -23.30
N SER A 50 -3.20 12.40 -22.75
CA SER A 50 -2.08 11.90 -21.95
C SER A 50 -0.80 11.65 -22.78
N SER A 51 -0.84 11.87 -24.11
CA SER A 51 0.19 11.41 -25.05
C SER A 51 0.79 12.49 -25.98
N ALA A 52 0.33 13.74 -25.92
CA ALA A 52 0.83 14.83 -26.76
C ALA A 52 1.47 15.94 -25.91
N ALA A 53 2.70 16.33 -26.23
CA ALA A 53 3.48 17.31 -25.48
C ALA A 53 3.15 18.76 -25.86
N SER A 54 2.56 19.00 -27.03
CA SER A 54 2.18 20.34 -27.51
C SER A 54 0.95 20.35 -28.41
N MET A 55 0.38 21.55 -28.63
CA MET A 55 -0.77 21.77 -29.52
C MET A 55 -0.42 21.52 -31.01
N GLU A 56 0.81 21.83 -31.43
CA GLU A 56 1.28 21.51 -32.78
C GLU A 56 1.38 20.00 -33.01
N GLU A 57 1.86 19.26 -32.02
CA GLU A 57 1.93 17.79 -32.09
C GLU A 57 0.53 17.16 -32.13
N PHE A 58 -0.42 17.72 -31.38
CA PHE A 58 -1.82 17.32 -31.42
C PHE A 58 -2.42 17.55 -32.82
N LEU A 59 -2.23 18.73 -33.42
CA LEU A 59 -2.73 19.04 -34.77
C LEU A 59 -2.06 18.20 -35.86
N ALA A 60 -0.79 17.86 -35.71
CA ALA A 60 -0.07 16.98 -36.64
C ALA A 60 -0.60 15.54 -36.58
N ARG A 61 -0.84 15.00 -35.37
CA ARG A 61 -1.39 13.66 -35.18
C ARG A 61 -2.87 13.57 -35.55
N ALA A 62 -3.67 14.60 -35.26
CA ALA A 62 -5.08 14.65 -35.67
C ALA A 62 -5.26 14.49 -37.20
N ARG A 63 -4.24 14.80 -38.01
CA ARG A 63 -4.27 14.58 -39.46
C ARG A 63 -3.97 13.13 -39.89
N SER A 64 -3.55 12.24 -38.99
CA SER A 64 -3.00 10.92 -39.32
C SER A 64 -3.93 9.70 -39.10
N GLY A 65 -5.23 9.90 -38.83
CA GLY A 65 -6.25 8.82 -38.85
C GLY A 65 -6.46 8.04 -37.54
N GLY A 66 -7.71 7.90 -37.08
CA GLY A 66 -8.13 7.22 -35.84
C GLY A 66 -9.66 7.08 -35.78
N GLN A 67 -10.17 6.04 -35.09
CA GLN A 67 -11.51 5.45 -35.32
C GLN A 67 -12.71 6.18 -34.70
N SER A 68 -12.50 7.19 -33.85
CA SER A 68 -13.60 8.00 -33.27
C SER A 68 -13.39 9.48 -33.57
N GLY A 69 -14.46 10.14 -33.99
CA GLY A 69 -14.45 11.56 -34.31
C GLY A 69 -14.12 12.46 -33.11
N LEU A 70 -13.24 13.45 -33.33
CA LEU A 70 -12.68 14.37 -32.35
C LEU A 70 -13.79 15.13 -31.62
N ARG A 71 -14.76 15.69 -32.35
CA ARG A 71 -15.87 16.44 -31.76
C ARG A 71 -16.82 15.55 -30.94
N PRO A 72 -17.34 14.41 -31.45
CA PRO A 72 -18.14 13.48 -30.65
C PRO A 72 -17.45 13.06 -29.35
N GLN A 73 -16.16 12.74 -29.40
CA GLN A 73 -15.42 12.29 -28.23
C GLN A 73 -15.15 13.44 -27.24
N LEU A 74 -14.73 14.62 -27.69
CA LEU A 74 -14.57 15.80 -26.82
C LEU A 74 -15.89 16.16 -26.12
N ARG A 75 -17.03 16.09 -26.83
CA ARG A 75 -18.35 16.33 -26.24
C ARG A 75 -18.69 15.29 -25.17
N SER A 76 -18.38 14.02 -25.41
CA SER A 76 -18.56 12.94 -24.45
C SER A 76 -17.70 13.15 -23.20
N ASP A 77 -16.41 13.46 -23.37
CA ASP A 77 -15.48 13.71 -22.27
C ASP A 77 -15.89 14.95 -21.43
N ILE A 78 -16.33 16.02 -22.10
CA ILE A 78 -16.88 17.22 -21.45
C ILE A 78 -18.12 16.86 -20.62
N ALA A 79 -19.03 16.05 -21.17
CA ALA A 79 -20.23 15.62 -20.47
C ALA A 79 -19.90 14.78 -19.22
N LEU A 80 -18.98 13.82 -19.37
CA LEU A 80 -18.51 12.97 -18.27
C LEU A 80 -17.79 13.78 -17.18
N ALA A 81 -16.89 14.69 -17.56
CA ALA A 81 -16.17 15.57 -16.63
C ALA A 81 -17.14 16.47 -15.85
N ARG A 82 -18.16 17.04 -16.52
CA ARG A 82 -19.21 17.85 -15.87
C ARG A 82 -20.06 17.04 -14.90
N LEU A 83 -20.37 15.79 -15.23
CA LEU A 83 -21.10 14.90 -14.33
C LEU A 83 -20.27 14.59 -13.08
N LYS A 84 -19.01 14.17 -13.26
CA LYS A 84 -18.09 13.86 -12.16
C LYS A 84 -17.83 15.07 -11.25
N LEU A 85 -17.69 16.28 -11.83
CA LEU A 85 -17.56 17.52 -11.06
C LEU A 85 -18.80 17.83 -10.21
N ARG A 86 -20.01 17.59 -10.74
CA ARG A 86 -21.25 17.78 -9.96
C ARG A 86 -21.32 16.80 -8.78
N ASP A 87 -20.90 15.57 -8.98
CA ASP A 87 -20.89 14.57 -7.91
C ASP A 87 -19.84 14.88 -6.84
N LEU A 88 -18.64 15.30 -7.22
CA LEU A 88 -17.60 15.73 -6.27
C LEU A 88 -18.03 16.96 -5.46
N LYS A 89 -18.71 17.94 -6.10
CA LYS A 89 -19.28 19.10 -5.38
C LYS A 89 -20.29 18.65 -4.33
N ARG A 90 -21.22 17.75 -4.69
CA ARG A 90 -22.19 17.18 -3.73
C ARG A 90 -21.51 16.43 -2.58
N GLN A 91 -20.43 15.71 -2.86
CA GLN A 91 -19.65 15.02 -1.82
C GLN A 91 -18.97 16.04 -0.88
N ALA A 92 -18.38 17.10 -1.43
CA ALA A 92 -17.77 18.18 -0.66
C ALA A 92 -18.78 18.88 0.26
N ASP A 93 -19.98 19.21 -0.26
CA ASP A 93 -21.05 19.86 0.51
C ASP A 93 -21.51 18.99 1.69
N ARG A 94 -21.65 17.68 1.46
CA ARG A 94 -22.03 16.72 2.51
C ARG A 94 -20.94 16.50 3.56
N LEU A 95 -19.67 16.51 3.15
CA LEU A 95 -18.56 16.49 4.10
C LEU A 95 -18.51 17.74 4.95
N ALA A 96 -18.78 18.90 4.36
CA ALA A 96 -18.93 20.16 5.09
C ALA A 96 -20.09 20.10 6.09
N ALA A 97 -21.15 19.35 5.78
CA ALA A 97 -22.26 19.04 6.68
C ALA A 97 -21.95 17.97 7.75
N GLY A 98 -20.74 17.39 7.76
CA GLY A 98 -20.33 16.36 8.73
C GLY A 98 -20.80 14.94 8.40
N GLU A 99 -21.33 14.69 7.20
CA GLU A 99 -21.96 13.42 6.81
C GLU A 99 -20.97 12.37 6.25
N ARG A 100 -19.69 12.39 6.65
CA ARG A 100 -18.67 11.48 6.10
C ARG A 100 -19.05 10.01 6.24
N ALA A 101 -19.52 9.62 7.43
CA ALA A 101 -19.95 8.25 7.70
C ALA A 101 -21.15 7.85 6.82
N THR A 102 -22.07 8.77 6.56
CA THR A 102 -23.26 8.55 5.72
C THR A 102 -22.89 8.40 4.24
N LEU A 103 -21.92 9.17 3.74
CA LEU A 103 -21.40 9.07 2.38
C LEU A 103 -20.73 7.73 2.12
N VAL A 104 -19.78 7.33 2.97
CA VAL A 104 -19.07 6.04 2.85
C VAL A 104 -20.07 4.88 2.96
N LYS A 105 -21.00 4.95 3.91
CA LYS A 105 -22.05 3.94 4.07
C LYS A 105 -22.94 3.86 2.83
N ARG A 106 -23.37 4.97 2.25
CA ARG A 106 -24.22 4.95 1.04
C ARG A 106 -23.49 4.35 -0.16
N ASP A 107 -22.25 4.74 -0.39
CA ASP A 107 -21.46 4.19 -1.50
C ASP A 107 -21.17 2.70 -1.28
N TYR A 108 -20.96 2.29 -0.03
CA TYR A 108 -20.85 0.89 0.37
C TYR A 108 -22.16 0.11 0.21
N ASP A 109 -23.31 0.69 0.58
CA ASP A 109 -24.63 0.09 0.43
C ASP A 109 -25.01 -0.06 -1.06
N ALA A 110 -24.66 0.93 -1.89
CA ALA A 110 -24.81 0.86 -3.34
C ALA A 110 -23.91 -0.23 -3.95
N LEU A 111 -22.68 -0.36 -3.47
CA LEU A 111 -21.79 -1.47 -3.83
C LEU A 111 -22.37 -2.81 -3.38
N LEU A 112 -22.83 -2.93 -2.14
CA LEU A 112 -23.48 -4.15 -1.62
C LEU A 112 -24.69 -4.53 -2.48
N ALA A 113 -25.53 -3.56 -2.87
CA ALA A 113 -26.69 -3.81 -3.72
C ALA A 113 -26.30 -4.30 -5.12
N ALA A 114 -25.22 -3.75 -5.71
CA ALA A 114 -24.69 -4.20 -7.00
C ALA A 114 -24.01 -5.58 -6.90
N ASP A 115 -23.25 -5.79 -5.83
CA ASP A 115 -22.42 -6.97 -5.55
C ASP A 115 -23.25 -8.19 -5.19
N VAL A 116 -24.10 -8.05 -4.18
CA VAL A 116 -24.96 -9.12 -3.67
C VAL A 116 -25.93 -9.61 -4.74
N ASN A 117 -26.43 -8.71 -5.58
CA ASN A 117 -27.36 -9.10 -6.63
C ASN A 117 -26.65 -9.61 -7.88
N GLY A 118 -25.51 -9.02 -8.28
CA GLY A 118 -24.77 -9.45 -9.46
C GLY A 118 -24.15 -10.84 -9.28
N ASP A 119 -23.29 -10.99 -8.27
CA ASP A 119 -22.53 -12.22 -8.04
C ASP A 119 -23.44 -13.39 -7.67
N ARG A 120 -24.45 -13.19 -6.80
CA ARG A 120 -25.40 -14.27 -6.46
C ARG A 120 -26.24 -14.68 -7.64
N ARG A 121 -26.69 -13.76 -8.50
CA ARG A 121 -27.45 -14.11 -9.70
C ARG A 121 -26.59 -14.88 -10.68
N ALA A 122 -25.34 -14.46 -10.88
CA ALA A 122 -24.40 -15.18 -11.73
C ALA A 122 -24.12 -16.59 -11.19
N GLN A 123 -23.88 -16.74 -9.90
CA GLN A 123 -23.68 -18.05 -9.27
C GLN A 123 -24.94 -18.94 -9.38
N ALA A 124 -26.13 -18.38 -9.15
CA ALA A 124 -27.38 -19.12 -9.28
C ALA A 124 -27.63 -19.63 -10.71
N ILE A 125 -27.17 -18.91 -11.74
CA ILE A 125 -27.21 -19.38 -13.13
C ILE A 125 -26.23 -20.54 -13.32
N ILE A 126 -24.99 -20.39 -12.84
CA ILE A 126 -23.95 -21.44 -12.91
C ILE A 126 -24.42 -22.74 -12.23
N ASP A 127 -24.92 -22.65 -11.00
CA ASP A 127 -25.35 -23.82 -10.23
C ASP A 127 -26.54 -24.54 -10.89
N ARG A 128 -27.50 -23.76 -11.41
CA ARG A 128 -28.65 -24.31 -12.14
C ARG A 128 -28.21 -25.01 -13.43
N ALA A 129 -27.29 -24.41 -14.18
CA ALA A 129 -26.78 -24.99 -15.42
C ALA A 129 -25.98 -26.28 -15.15
N ALA A 130 -25.13 -26.27 -14.11
CA ALA A 130 -24.38 -27.44 -13.67
C ALA A 130 -25.31 -28.61 -13.28
N GLY A 131 -26.34 -28.34 -12.47
CA GLY A 131 -27.29 -29.37 -12.03
C GLY A 131 -28.20 -29.91 -13.13
N ALA A 132 -28.57 -29.07 -14.11
CA ALA A 132 -29.51 -29.48 -15.16
C ALA A 132 -28.83 -30.15 -16.36
N ARG A 133 -27.63 -29.68 -16.74
CA ARG A 133 -27.00 -30.03 -18.03
C ARG A 133 -25.47 -30.09 -18.03
N GLY A 134 -24.83 -29.88 -16.89
CA GLY A 134 -23.37 -29.93 -16.76
C GLY A 134 -22.59 -28.75 -17.35
N GLY A 135 -23.27 -27.70 -17.85
CA GLY A 135 -22.60 -26.53 -18.44
C GLY A 135 -23.53 -25.40 -18.86
N LEU A 136 -22.99 -24.19 -19.02
CA LEU A 136 -23.73 -22.99 -19.44
C LEU A 136 -24.10 -23.06 -20.93
N THR A 137 -25.27 -22.54 -21.30
CA THR A 137 -25.52 -22.20 -22.72
C THR A 137 -24.83 -20.88 -23.06
N GLU A 138 -24.69 -20.58 -24.35
CA GLU A 138 -24.12 -19.31 -24.82
C GLU A 138 -24.84 -18.09 -24.23
N ALA A 139 -26.18 -18.11 -24.20
CA ALA A 139 -26.98 -17.01 -23.62
C ALA A 139 -26.77 -16.86 -22.10
N GLU A 140 -26.67 -17.97 -21.37
CA GLU A 140 -26.38 -17.94 -19.93
C GLU A 140 -24.95 -17.50 -19.64
N LEU A 141 -23.99 -17.94 -20.45
CA LEU A 141 -22.60 -17.49 -20.36
C LEU A 141 -22.52 -15.98 -20.56
N ALA A 142 -23.14 -15.44 -21.61
CA ALA A 142 -23.19 -14.00 -21.85
C ALA A 142 -23.85 -13.24 -20.68
N GLN A 143 -24.92 -13.80 -20.09
CA GLN A 143 -25.58 -13.21 -18.92
C GLN A 143 -24.68 -13.21 -17.67
N VAL A 144 -24.02 -14.33 -17.38
CA VAL A 144 -23.06 -14.47 -16.27
C VAL A 144 -21.90 -13.49 -16.45
N GLN A 145 -21.34 -13.42 -17.67
CA GLN A 145 -20.29 -12.50 -18.04
C GLN A 145 -20.70 -11.03 -17.80
N GLY A 146 -21.89 -10.62 -18.26
CA GLY A 146 -22.41 -9.27 -18.04
C GLY A 146 -22.61 -8.91 -16.56
N LEU A 147 -23.13 -9.84 -15.76
CA LEU A 147 -23.29 -9.64 -14.30
C LEU A 147 -21.94 -9.49 -13.59
N MET A 148 -20.96 -10.34 -13.91
CA MET A 148 -19.63 -10.30 -13.31
C MET A 148 -18.85 -9.04 -13.71
N LEU A 149 -18.97 -8.59 -14.96
CA LEU A 149 -18.37 -7.32 -15.40
C LEU A 149 -18.98 -6.10 -14.72
N GLY A 150 -20.31 -6.10 -14.51
CA GLY A 150 -21.00 -5.05 -13.76
C GLY A 150 -20.54 -4.98 -12.31
N SER A 151 -20.42 -6.14 -11.65
CA SER A 151 -19.88 -6.27 -10.29
C SER A 151 -18.43 -5.78 -10.19
N LEU A 152 -17.56 -6.21 -11.11
CA LEU A 152 -16.16 -5.79 -11.17
C LEU A 152 -16.04 -4.28 -11.35
N ARG A 153 -16.85 -3.67 -12.22
CA ARG A 153 -16.87 -2.22 -12.44
C ARG A 153 -17.26 -1.47 -11.17
N ALA A 154 -18.30 -1.92 -10.46
CA ALA A 154 -18.75 -1.30 -9.21
C ALA A 154 -17.68 -1.37 -8.12
N HIS A 155 -17.03 -2.53 -7.95
CA HIS A 155 -15.93 -2.71 -7.00
C HIS A 155 -14.72 -1.86 -7.35
N THR A 156 -14.35 -1.81 -8.64
CA THR A 156 -13.25 -0.97 -9.11
C THR A 156 -13.50 0.50 -8.79
N ALA A 157 -14.72 0.99 -9.02
CA ALA A 157 -15.10 2.37 -8.70
C ALA A 157 -15.03 2.64 -7.20
N PHE A 158 -15.57 1.74 -6.36
CA PHE A 158 -15.54 1.87 -4.91
C PHE A 158 -14.11 1.85 -4.37
N MET A 159 -13.29 0.87 -4.76
CA MET A 159 -11.87 0.78 -4.38
C MET A 159 -11.10 2.04 -4.80
N THR A 160 -11.41 2.61 -5.97
CA THR A 160 -10.78 3.84 -6.44
C THR A 160 -11.15 5.03 -5.56
N ALA A 161 -12.39 5.10 -5.07
CA ALA A 161 -12.85 6.16 -4.16
C ALA A 161 -12.35 5.94 -2.71
N HIS A 162 -12.31 4.69 -2.26
CA HIS A 162 -12.05 4.27 -0.89
C HIS A 162 -10.93 3.21 -0.85
N PRO A 163 -9.69 3.60 -1.17
CA PRO A 163 -8.58 2.66 -1.25
C PRO A 163 -8.34 2.03 0.12
N SER A 164 -8.47 0.71 0.18
CA SER A 164 -8.19 -0.10 1.35
C SER A 164 -7.77 -1.49 0.91
N ARG A 165 -6.99 -2.20 1.74
CA ARG A 165 -6.55 -3.56 1.45
C ARG A 165 -7.72 -4.49 1.16
N LYS A 166 -8.81 -4.38 1.94
CA LYS A 166 -10.04 -5.14 1.73
C LYS A 166 -10.68 -4.85 0.36
N ALA A 167 -10.72 -3.60 -0.07
CA ALA A 167 -11.27 -3.22 -1.37
C ALA A 167 -10.38 -3.71 -2.54
N VAL A 168 -9.06 -3.64 -2.39
CA VAL A 168 -8.09 -4.17 -3.36
C VAL A 168 -8.26 -5.68 -3.50
N THR A 169 -8.19 -6.44 -2.40
CA THR A 169 -8.37 -7.90 -2.42
C THR A 169 -9.76 -8.28 -2.96
N GLY A 170 -10.80 -7.54 -2.60
CA GLY A 170 -12.17 -7.76 -3.12
C GLY A 170 -12.26 -7.59 -4.64
N THR A 171 -11.59 -6.57 -5.19
CA THR A 171 -11.54 -6.31 -6.63
C THR A 171 -10.74 -7.38 -7.36
N LEU A 172 -9.57 -7.78 -6.82
CA LEU A 172 -8.72 -8.82 -7.42
C LEU A 172 -9.40 -10.19 -7.42
N GLY A 173 -10.11 -10.55 -6.36
CA GLY A 173 -10.88 -11.81 -6.32
C GLY A 173 -11.99 -11.86 -7.39
N ARG A 174 -12.57 -10.72 -7.75
CA ARG A 174 -13.56 -10.61 -8.84
C ARG A 174 -12.90 -10.64 -10.20
N LEU A 175 -11.78 -9.95 -10.35
CA LEU A 175 -10.98 -10.01 -11.56
C LEU A 175 -10.59 -11.46 -11.89
N ALA A 176 -10.15 -12.24 -10.91
CA ALA A 176 -9.84 -13.66 -11.10
C ALA A 176 -11.06 -14.46 -11.60
N ARG A 177 -12.27 -14.20 -11.08
CA ARG A 177 -13.51 -14.83 -11.58
C ARG A 177 -13.83 -14.42 -13.01
N VAL A 178 -13.67 -13.14 -13.35
CA VAL A 178 -13.88 -12.61 -14.70
C VAL A 178 -12.88 -13.22 -15.69
N GLN A 179 -11.62 -13.37 -15.28
CA GLN A 179 -10.59 -14.05 -16.07
C GLN A 179 -10.90 -15.54 -16.28
N ALA A 180 -11.38 -16.24 -15.25
CA ALA A 180 -11.80 -17.65 -15.36
C ALA A 180 -12.97 -17.86 -16.35
N LEU A 181 -13.74 -16.80 -16.64
CA LEU A 181 -14.81 -16.79 -17.64
C LEU A 181 -14.33 -16.35 -19.04
N GLY A 182 -13.02 -16.26 -19.27
CA GLY A 182 -12.43 -15.88 -20.55
C GLY A 182 -12.48 -14.38 -20.86
N MET A 183 -12.76 -13.52 -19.87
CA MET A 183 -12.92 -12.06 -20.07
C MET A 183 -11.71 -11.23 -19.62
N GLY A 184 -10.50 -11.84 -19.63
CA GLY A 184 -9.28 -11.20 -19.13
C GLY A 184 -8.87 -9.94 -19.90
N ASP A 185 -9.13 -9.90 -21.21
CA ASP A 185 -8.67 -8.83 -22.11
C ASP A 185 -9.68 -7.68 -22.26
N THR A 186 -10.76 -7.69 -21.48
CA THR A 186 -11.75 -6.62 -21.54
C THR A 186 -11.20 -5.30 -20.96
N ASP A 187 -11.67 -4.17 -21.49
CA ASP A 187 -11.33 -2.84 -20.95
C ASP A 187 -11.67 -2.71 -19.45
N ILE A 188 -12.72 -3.40 -19.00
CA ILE A 188 -13.13 -3.42 -17.60
C ILE A 188 -12.11 -4.18 -16.74
N ALA A 189 -11.64 -5.35 -17.19
CA ALA A 189 -10.60 -6.11 -16.50
C ALA A 189 -9.28 -5.32 -16.44
N THR A 190 -8.88 -4.73 -17.56
CA THR A 190 -7.71 -3.84 -17.64
C THR A 190 -7.85 -2.63 -16.71
N GLY A 191 -9.03 -2.01 -16.68
CA GLY A 191 -9.35 -0.89 -15.79
C GLY A 191 -9.31 -1.29 -14.31
N ALA A 192 -9.76 -2.50 -13.97
CA ALA A 192 -9.69 -3.03 -12.61
C ALA A 192 -8.25 -3.24 -12.13
N ILE A 193 -7.37 -3.77 -12.98
CA ILE A 193 -5.94 -3.92 -12.68
C ILE A 193 -5.31 -2.54 -12.41
N LYS A 194 -5.49 -1.59 -13.33
CA LYS A 194 -4.96 -0.22 -13.17
C LYS A 194 -5.53 0.47 -11.94
N GLY A 195 -6.82 0.29 -11.66
CA GLY A 195 -7.47 0.78 -10.47
C GLY A 195 -6.87 0.19 -9.19
N ALA A 196 -6.58 -1.11 -9.18
CA ALA A 196 -6.00 -1.80 -8.03
C ALA A 196 -4.57 -1.33 -7.78
N GLN A 197 -3.76 -1.19 -8.83
CA GLN A 197 -2.43 -0.58 -8.76
C GLN A 197 -2.48 0.84 -8.18
N GLY A 198 -3.37 1.69 -8.70
CA GLY A 198 -3.52 3.07 -8.22
C GLY A 198 -4.07 3.18 -6.79
N ALA A 199 -4.93 2.25 -6.38
CA ALA A 199 -5.42 2.17 -5.00
C ALA A 199 -4.31 1.69 -4.05
N GLN A 200 -3.56 0.66 -4.43
CA GLN A 200 -2.47 0.13 -3.62
C GLN A 200 -1.34 1.14 -3.44
N ARG A 201 -0.97 1.87 -4.50
CA ARG A 201 -0.01 2.98 -4.42
C ARG A 201 -0.42 4.02 -3.37
N ARG A 202 -1.71 4.40 -3.32
CA ARG A 202 -2.23 5.33 -2.32
C ARG A 202 -2.17 4.76 -0.90
N ILE A 203 -2.42 3.46 -0.72
CA ILE A 203 -2.26 2.78 0.58
C ILE A 203 -0.80 2.83 1.03
N VAL A 204 0.14 2.55 0.13
CA VAL A 204 1.59 2.67 0.41
C VAL A 204 1.95 4.10 0.80
N ASP A 205 1.51 5.10 0.05
CA ASP A 205 1.80 6.52 0.34
C ASP A 205 1.24 6.97 1.70
N GLN A 206 0.02 6.56 2.04
CA GLN A 206 -0.61 6.84 3.33
C GLN A 206 0.14 6.15 4.48
N THR A 207 0.45 4.87 4.32
CA THR A 207 1.20 4.08 5.30
C THR A 207 2.60 4.65 5.51
N ARG A 208 3.25 5.09 4.43
CA ARG A 208 4.55 5.78 4.47
C ARG A 208 4.45 7.08 5.24
N ALA A 209 3.44 7.91 4.98
CA ALA A 209 3.25 9.16 5.70
C ALA A 209 3.03 8.93 7.21
N GLN A 210 2.27 7.90 7.58
CA GLN A 210 2.07 7.52 8.98
C GLN A 210 3.36 7.03 9.64
N PHE A 211 4.11 6.17 8.96
CA PHE A 211 5.40 5.69 9.43
C PHE A 211 6.38 6.84 9.66
N LEU A 212 6.52 7.75 8.70
CA LEU A 212 7.42 8.90 8.82
C LEU A 212 7.06 9.85 9.96
N LYS A 213 5.77 9.96 10.30
CA LYS A 213 5.31 10.76 11.45
C LYS A 213 5.68 10.13 12.80
N LYS A 214 5.64 8.79 12.89
CA LYS A 214 5.98 8.05 14.11
C LYS A 214 6.63 6.71 13.76
N PRO A 215 7.96 6.69 13.50
CA PRO A 215 8.66 5.47 13.13
C PRO A 215 8.58 4.42 14.25
N THR A 216 8.11 3.23 13.91
CA THR A 216 8.03 2.07 14.81
C THR A 216 8.37 0.79 14.03
N PRO A 217 8.86 -0.28 14.70
CA PRO A 217 9.19 -1.52 13.99
C PRO A 217 7.95 -2.13 13.32
N THR A 218 6.82 -2.10 14.02
CA THR A 218 5.52 -2.52 13.48
C THR A 218 5.10 -1.68 12.29
N GLY A 219 5.25 -0.35 12.36
CA GLY A 219 4.92 0.54 11.23
C GLY A 219 5.80 0.30 10.00
N ALA A 220 7.09 0.01 10.21
CA ALA A 220 7.99 -0.36 9.12
C ALA A 220 7.57 -1.68 8.47
N LYS A 221 7.25 -2.70 9.27
CA LYS A 221 6.75 -3.99 8.76
C LYS A 221 5.49 -3.82 7.92
N VAL A 222 4.50 -3.08 8.43
CA VAL A 222 3.27 -2.80 7.66
C VAL A 222 3.60 -2.10 6.35
N LEU A 223 4.50 -1.12 6.35
CA LEU A 223 4.90 -0.44 5.12
C LEU A 223 5.60 -1.38 4.13
N ILE A 224 6.49 -2.25 4.59
CA ILE A 224 7.18 -3.26 3.74
C ILE A 224 6.15 -4.22 3.13
N ASP A 225 5.19 -4.71 3.93
CA ASP A 225 4.14 -5.60 3.45
C ASP A 225 3.29 -4.92 2.36
N GLU A 226 2.92 -3.65 2.53
CA GLU A 226 2.14 -2.91 1.53
C GLU A 226 2.95 -2.59 0.26
N ILE A 227 4.27 -2.37 0.38
CA ILE A 227 5.20 -2.24 -0.76
C ILE A 227 5.28 -3.55 -1.54
N ALA A 228 5.43 -4.69 -0.85
CA ALA A 228 5.47 -6.00 -1.49
C ALA A 228 4.18 -6.29 -2.26
N VAL A 229 3.02 -5.95 -1.70
CA VAL A 229 1.73 -6.08 -2.41
C VAL A 229 1.67 -5.16 -3.64
N ASN A 230 2.16 -3.92 -3.54
CA ASN A 230 2.20 -3.01 -4.69
C ASN A 230 3.07 -3.56 -5.84
N ASP A 231 4.24 -4.10 -5.50
CA ASP A 231 5.18 -4.64 -6.48
C ASP A 231 4.62 -5.92 -7.14
N LEU A 232 3.92 -6.77 -6.38
CA LEU A 232 3.20 -7.94 -6.93
C LEU A 232 2.10 -7.56 -7.92
N LEU A 233 1.50 -6.37 -7.78
CA LEU A 233 0.51 -5.85 -8.71
C LEU A 233 1.15 -5.21 -9.95
N GLY A 234 2.47 -5.22 -10.10
CA GLY A 234 3.18 -4.55 -11.18
C GLY A 234 3.15 -3.02 -11.05
N GLY A 235 2.97 -2.51 -9.82
CA GLY A 235 3.16 -1.10 -9.53
C GLY A 235 4.62 -0.68 -9.78
N GLU A 236 4.83 0.61 -9.99
CA GLU A 236 6.19 1.19 -10.01
C GLU A 236 6.90 0.83 -8.70
N SER A 237 8.12 0.27 -8.79
CA SER A 237 8.78 -0.34 -7.64
C SER A 237 8.91 0.66 -6.49
N ALA A 238 8.19 0.38 -5.41
CA ALA A 238 8.24 1.18 -4.19
C ALA A 238 9.44 0.79 -3.32
N MET A 239 10.31 -0.12 -3.78
CA MET A 239 11.56 -0.49 -3.11
C MET A 239 12.49 0.70 -2.86
N SER A 240 12.40 1.75 -3.68
CA SER A 240 13.12 3.01 -3.41
C SER A 240 12.77 3.61 -2.03
N TYR A 241 11.56 3.38 -1.52
CA TYR A 241 11.13 3.83 -0.19
C TYR A 241 11.81 3.05 0.92
N VAL A 242 12.11 1.76 0.71
CA VAL A 242 12.84 0.95 1.69
C VAL A 242 14.19 1.59 1.99
N ASN A 243 14.98 1.85 0.94
CA ASN A 243 16.32 2.41 1.09
C ASN A 243 16.31 3.88 1.54
N ARG A 244 15.39 4.69 1.03
CA ARG A 244 15.36 6.14 1.32
C ARG A 244 14.73 6.47 2.67
N ASP A 245 13.65 5.77 3.02
CA ASP A 245 12.76 6.18 4.11
C ASP A 245 12.75 5.17 5.26
N ILE A 246 12.76 3.86 4.98
CA ILE A 246 12.61 2.83 6.03
C ILE A 246 13.94 2.56 6.72
N LEU A 247 14.97 2.18 5.95
CA LEU A 247 16.27 1.77 6.50
C LEU A 247 16.93 2.84 7.37
N PRO A 248 16.97 4.14 6.99
CA PRO A 248 17.58 5.16 7.83
C PRO A 248 16.84 5.35 9.17
N ASN A 249 15.52 5.18 9.18
CA ASN A 249 14.73 5.31 10.41
C ASN A 249 14.89 4.07 11.30
N LEU A 250 14.86 2.86 10.72
CA LEU A 250 15.11 1.62 11.47
C LEU A 250 16.53 1.58 12.05
N GLY A 251 17.54 2.00 11.28
CA GLY A 251 18.92 2.10 11.76
C GLY A 251 19.06 3.06 12.95
N LYS A 252 18.42 4.24 12.90
CA LYS A 252 18.38 5.16 14.05
C LYS A 252 17.72 4.54 15.27
N MET A 253 16.57 3.88 15.08
CA MET A 253 15.85 3.23 16.17
C MET A 253 16.64 2.09 16.81
N MET A 254 17.33 1.30 16.00
CA MET A 254 18.24 0.24 16.44
C MET A 254 19.37 0.83 17.30
N LEU A 255 20.04 1.88 16.84
CA LEU A 255 21.10 2.56 17.59
C LEU A 255 20.59 3.22 18.88
N ASP A 256 19.39 3.80 18.87
CA ASP A 256 18.77 4.39 20.06
C ASP A 256 18.32 3.31 21.07
N ALA A 257 17.87 2.15 20.59
CA ALA A 257 17.54 1.02 21.43
C ALA A 257 18.80 0.40 22.05
N GLU A 258 19.87 0.24 21.27
CA GLU A 258 21.18 -0.16 21.77
C GLU A 258 21.66 0.82 22.85
N ARG A 259 21.68 2.13 22.56
CA ARG A 259 22.12 3.14 23.52
C ARG A 259 21.35 3.06 24.84
N ARG A 260 20.02 2.92 24.77
CA ARG A 260 19.16 2.77 25.96
C ARG A 260 19.50 1.51 26.75
N PHE A 261 19.71 0.38 26.06
CA PHE A 261 20.13 -0.86 26.70
C PHE A 261 21.51 -0.75 27.35
N ARG A 262 22.51 -0.19 26.66
CA ARG A 262 23.85 0.00 27.23
C ARG A 262 23.84 0.91 28.47
N ASN A 263 22.96 1.93 28.50
CA ASN A 263 22.82 2.85 29.63
C ASN A 263 21.96 2.28 30.77
N THR A 264 21.00 1.43 30.46
CA THR A 264 20.05 0.88 31.43
C THR A 264 19.72 -0.57 31.03
N PRO A 265 20.54 -1.54 31.45
CA PRO A 265 20.51 -2.91 30.91
C PRO A 265 19.43 -3.75 31.58
N THR A 266 18.18 -3.45 31.24
CA THR A 266 17.01 -4.24 31.64
C THR A 266 16.62 -5.21 30.55
N LYS A 267 15.90 -6.28 30.92
CA LYS A 267 15.31 -7.24 29.97
C LYS A 267 14.46 -6.54 28.90
N ALA A 268 13.60 -5.61 29.30
CA ALA A 268 12.75 -4.85 28.38
C ALA A 268 13.57 -4.01 27.38
N ASN A 269 14.66 -3.39 27.80
CA ASN A 269 15.54 -2.63 26.89
C ASN A 269 16.32 -3.57 25.96
N CYS A 270 16.71 -4.75 26.43
CA CYS A 270 17.34 -5.78 25.62
C CYS A 270 16.38 -6.29 24.52
N GLU A 271 15.15 -6.65 24.90
CA GLU A 271 14.10 -7.04 23.95
C GLU A 271 13.80 -5.93 22.94
N ALA A 272 13.75 -4.67 23.37
CA ALA A 272 13.57 -3.54 22.47
C ALA A 272 14.73 -3.38 21.47
N MET A 273 15.97 -3.58 21.91
CA MET A 273 17.16 -3.57 21.06
C MET A 273 17.10 -4.69 20.02
N PHE A 274 16.85 -5.93 20.45
CA PHE A 274 16.71 -7.09 19.56
C PHE A 274 15.58 -6.91 18.53
N ASN A 275 14.42 -6.44 18.96
CA ASN A 275 13.30 -6.18 18.06
C ASN A 275 13.61 -5.10 17.02
N ALA A 276 14.37 -4.06 17.40
CA ALA A 276 14.79 -3.02 16.48
C ALA A 276 15.86 -3.52 15.50
N GLU A 277 16.82 -4.32 15.96
CA GLU A 277 17.82 -4.99 15.12
C GLU A 277 17.16 -5.93 14.11
N MET A 278 16.28 -6.82 14.57
CA MET A 278 15.55 -7.75 13.70
C MET A 278 14.71 -7.03 12.64
N ALA A 279 14.06 -5.92 13.01
CA ALA A 279 13.32 -5.11 12.05
C ALA A 279 14.23 -4.47 11.00
N CYS A 280 15.39 -3.94 11.40
CA CYS A 280 16.38 -3.36 10.49
C CYS A 280 16.90 -4.43 9.51
N VAL A 281 17.33 -5.57 10.02
CA VAL A 281 17.88 -6.68 9.21
C VAL A 281 16.83 -7.26 8.26
N SER A 282 15.59 -7.47 8.74
CA SER A 282 14.50 -7.98 7.90
C SER A 282 14.12 -7.03 6.76
N ALA A 283 14.38 -5.73 6.93
CA ALA A 283 14.19 -4.73 5.90
C ALA A 283 15.38 -4.64 4.91
N GLY A 284 16.42 -5.46 5.08
CA GLY A 284 17.65 -5.42 4.28
C GLY A 284 18.72 -4.46 4.80
N GLY A 285 18.57 -3.95 6.02
CA GLY A 285 19.56 -3.11 6.68
C GLY A 285 20.67 -3.90 7.36
N GLU A 286 21.71 -3.19 7.79
CA GLU A 286 22.77 -3.76 8.64
C GLU A 286 22.26 -3.95 10.07
N GLY A 287 22.68 -5.06 10.70
CA GLY A 287 22.46 -5.31 12.12
C GLY A 287 23.37 -4.45 13.01
N LEU A 288 23.32 -4.70 14.32
CA LEU A 288 24.29 -4.08 15.22
C LEU A 288 25.68 -4.67 14.93
N PRO A 289 26.74 -3.86 15.03
CA PRO A 289 28.10 -4.35 14.84
C PRO A 289 28.43 -5.42 15.88
N ASP A 290 29.08 -6.49 15.46
CA ASP A 290 29.61 -7.55 16.32
C ASP A 290 31.15 -7.60 16.18
N PRO A 291 31.93 -7.25 17.21
CA PRO A 291 31.49 -6.84 18.55
C PRO A 291 30.89 -5.42 18.58
N PRO A 292 30.03 -5.10 19.57
CA PRO A 292 29.48 -3.77 19.75
C PRO A 292 30.54 -2.67 19.84
N LYS A 293 30.22 -1.48 19.30
CA LYS A 293 31.13 -0.33 19.38
C LYS A 293 31.39 0.04 20.84
N GLY A 294 32.67 0.19 21.18
CA GLY A 294 33.10 0.54 22.54
C GLY A 294 33.22 -0.65 23.49
N LEU A 295 33.05 -1.89 23.01
CA LEU A 295 33.40 -3.08 23.79
C LEU A 295 34.91 -3.06 24.09
N ARG A 296 35.27 -3.20 25.36
CA ARG A 296 36.67 -3.30 25.77
C ARG A 296 37.24 -4.63 25.27
N ARG A 297 38.24 -4.56 24.39
CA ARG A 297 38.98 -5.74 23.93
C ARG A 297 39.63 -6.47 25.09
N ILE A 298 39.30 -7.76 25.24
CA ILE A 298 39.97 -8.65 26.21
C ILE A 298 40.90 -9.62 25.47
N LYS A 299 41.72 -10.40 26.19
CA LYS A 299 42.48 -11.49 25.54
C LYS A 299 41.53 -12.64 25.21
N GLN A 300 41.63 -13.20 23.99
CA GLN A 300 40.85 -14.37 23.57
C GLN A 300 41.06 -15.56 24.51
N GLY A 301 40.04 -16.42 24.62
CA GLY A 301 40.10 -17.67 25.38
C GLY A 301 39.90 -17.52 26.89
N LYS A 302 39.52 -16.33 27.40
CA LYS A 302 39.16 -16.19 28.81
C LYS A 302 37.88 -16.97 29.12
N LYS A 303 37.93 -17.81 30.14
CA LYS A 303 36.77 -18.52 30.69
C LYS A 303 36.47 -18.02 32.10
N ARG A 304 35.19 -18.02 32.48
CA ARG A 304 34.73 -17.69 33.83
C ARG A 304 33.72 -18.73 34.30
N ARG A 305 33.81 -19.13 35.56
CA ARG A 305 32.78 -19.93 36.24
C ARG A 305 31.82 -19.02 37.01
N PHE A 306 30.51 -19.26 36.89
CA PHE A 306 29.50 -18.56 37.70
C PHE A 306 29.52 -19.04 39.16
N GLY A 307 29.57 -18.11 40.10
CA GLY A 307 29.33 -18.37 41.52
C GLY A 307 27.84 -18.29 41.89
N PRO A 308 27.46 -18.69 43.13
CA PRO A 308 26.12 -18.49 43.64
C PRO A 308 25.73 -16.99 43.65
N GLY A 309 24.63 -16.65 42.96
CA GLY A 309 24.10 -15.28 42.89
C GLY A 309 24.78 -14.35 41.88
N ASP A 310 25.76 -14.85 41.10
CA ASP A 310 26.33 -14.10 40.00
C ASP A 310 25.26 -13.81 38.93
N MET A 311 25.34 -12.62 38.32
CA MET A 311 24.48 -12.21 37.20
C MET A 311 25.32 -11.91 35.97
N LEU A 312 24.78 -12.19 34.78
CA LEU A 312 25.45 -11.91 33.51
C LEU A 312 25.86 -10.44 33.35
N SER A 313 25.03 -9.51 33.84
CA SER A 313 25.33 -8.08 33.88
C SER A 313 26.53 -7.73 34.78
N ALA A 314 26.67 -8.40 35.93
CA ALA A 314 27.80 -8.20 36.83
C ALA A 314 29.10 -8.72 36.20
N VAL A 315 29.06 -9.89 35.55
CA VAL A 315 30.19 -10.41 34.76
C VAL A 315 30.56 -9.44 33.63
N SER A 316 29.57 -8.91 32.90
CA SER A 316 29.80 -7.90 31.88
C SER A 316 30.51 -6.66 32.44
N LYS A 317 30.09 -6.17 33.62
CA LYS A 317 30.75 -5.04 34.29
C LYS A 317 32.20 -5.35 34.62
N GLU A 318 32.50 -6.55 35.10
CA GLU A 318 33.85 -6.96 35.49
C GLU A 318 34.80 -7.00 34.28
N TYR A 319 34.38 -7.61 33.16
CA TYR A 319 35.27 -7.83 32.02
C TYR A 319 35.28 -6.65 31.04
N TYR A 320 34.12 -6.06 30.77
CA TYR A 320 33.98 -5.00 29.78
C TYR A 320 33.85 -3.60 30.40
N GLY A 321 33.72 -3.48 31.72
CA GLY A 321 33.54 -2.19 32.40
C GLY A 321 32.12 -1.62 32.30
N ASN A 322 31.21 -2.31 31.64
CA ASN A 322 29.82 -1.88 31.46
C ASN A 322 28.87 -3.06 31.67
N PHE A 323 27.81 -2.86 32.45
CA PHE A 323 26.78 -3.87 32.66
C PHE A 323 26.07 -4.26 31.37
N GLY A 324 25.94 -3.35 30.41
CA GLY A 324 25.13 -3.52 29.21
C GLY A 324 25.77 -4.28 28.07
N TYR A 325 26.89 -4.99 28.25
CA TYR A 325 27.44 -5.91 27.23
C TYR A 325 27.19 -7.39 27.57
N TRP A 326 26.26 -7.65 28.48
CA TRP A 326 25.93 -9.02 28.90
C TRP A 326 25.30 -9.85 27.79
N ASP A 327 24.63 -9.20 26.84
CA ASP A 327 24.07 -9.80 25.62
C ASP A 327 25.15 -10.45 24.75
N VAL A 328 26.35 -9.86 24.67
CA VAL A 328 27.50 -10.42 23.93
C VAL A 328 27.93 -11.74 24.56
N ILE A 329 28.04 -11.75 25.90
CA ILE A 329 28.37 -12.97 26.67
C ILE A 329 27.27 -14.03 26.47
N TYR A 330 26.00 -13.63 26.54
CA TYR A 330 24.88 -14.53 26.36
C TYR A 330 24.87 -15.16 24.96
N LYS A 331 25.01 -14.35 23.89
CA LYS A 331 25.06 -14.84 22.50
C LYS A 331 26.19 -15.86 22.30
N ALA A 332 27.39 -15.58 22.81
CA ALA A 332 28.54 -16.47 22.69
C ALA A 332 28.38 -17.80 23.45
N ASN A 333 27.52 -17.84 24.47
CA ASN A 333 27.34 -19.00 25.34
C ASN A 333 25.89 -19.49 25.37
N TRP A 334 25.12 -19.24 24.32
CA TRP A 334 23.68 -19.46 24.33
C TRP A 334 23.30 -20.91 24.73
N ALA A 335 24.10 -21.90 24.31
CA ALA A 335 23.90 -23.31 24.63
C ALA A 335 24.09 -23.64 26.12
N ALA A 336 24.81 -22.80 26.86
CA ALA A 336 25.05 -22.98 28.30
C ALA A 336 23.97 -22.32 29.17
N PHE A 337 23.07 -21.52 28.58
CA PHE A 337 22.05 -20.77 29.31
C PHE A 337 20.63 -21.18 28.90
N HIS A 338 19.77 -21.43 29.88
CA HIS A 338 18.31 -21.49 29.66
C HIS A 338 17.63 -20.14 29.89
N ASP A 339 18.17 -19.34 30.81
CA ASP A 339 17.66 -18.01 31.16
C ASP A 339 18.84 -17.07 31.47
N PRO A 340 19.01 -15.94 30.75
CA PRO A 340 20.09 -15.00 31.01
C PRO A 340 19.99 -14.33 32.39
N ASP A 341 18.80 -14.25 32.98
CA ASP A 341 18.61 -13.67 34.31
C ASP A 341 18.97 -14.66 35.44
N ARG A 342 19.12 -15.96 35.11
CA ARG A 342 19.37 -17.04 36.06
C ARG A 342 20.47 -17.98 35.57
N PRO A 343 21.72 -17.50 35.49
CA PRO A 343 22.85 -18.37 35.17
C PRO A 343 22.97 -19.47 36.23
N THR A 344 23.06 -20.72 35.78
CA THR A 344 23.22 -21.87 36.68
C THR A 344 24.60 -21.79 37.36
N PRO A 345 24.69 -21.85 38.70
CA PRO A 345 25.97 -21.90 39.39
C PRO A 345 26.89 -22.98 38.83
N ASP A 346 28.19 -22.77 38.90
CA ASP A 346 29.24 -23.67 38.42
C ASP A 346 29.36 -23.83 36.90
N THR A 347 28.47 -23.21 36.13
CA THR A 347 28.56 -23.13 34.66
C THR A 347 29.79 -22.33 34.26
N THR A 348 30.61 -22.91 33.37
CA THR A 348 31.75 -22.22 32.79
C THR A 348 31.36 -21.63 31.45
N ILE A 349 31.59 -20.33 31.30
CA ILE A 349 31.33 -19.57 30.08
C ILE A 349 32.62 -19.01 29.50
N GLU A 350 32.61 -18.81 28.20
CA GLU A 350 33.64 -18.09 27.47
C GLU A 350 33.30 -16.59 27.48
N ILE A 351 34.31 -15.75 27.72
CA ILE A 351 34.13 -14.29 27.62
C ILE A 351 34.57 -13.88 26.22
N PRO A 352 33.64 -13.47 25.33
CA PRO A 352 33.96 -13.12 23.95
C PRO A 352 34.84 -11.86 23.85
N TYR A 353 35.62 -11.79 22.76
CA TYR A 353 36.68 -10.79 22.55
C TYR A 353 36.17 -9.36 22.39
#